data_AF-A0A938RTT4-F1
#
_entry.id   AF-A0A938RTT4-F1
#
_cell.length_a   1.000
_cell.length_b   1.000
_cell.length_c   1.000
_cell.angle_alpha   90.00
_cell.angle_beta   90.00
_cell.angle_gamma   90.00
#
_symmetry.space_group_name_H-M   'P 1'
#
loop_
_entity.id
_entity.type
_entity.pdbx_description
1 polymer ?
#
loop_
_entity_poly.entity_id
_entity_poly.type
_entity_poly.pdbx_seq_one_letter_code
_entity_poly.pdbx_strand_id
1 'polypeptide(L)'
;MQENAAVEPRRSRAESKEATRKALLYAGLLELIEHGLDTPSLDRICARAGFTRGAFYVHFKDRDDFMVEVTDWVLSGVLDRMVGVAVGGDLETALGRFTAFVVQRDLPLVGSVPVATHRVLESIARSDKLKQRFAELMRGAASRLAGLVANGRVRRDLEPGQTASLLIAIGIGALSLADTGVSMGEAELKEGILRLLEP
;
A
#
# COMPACT_ATOMS: atom_id res chain seq x y z
N MET A 1 -0.73 36.65 -37.59
CA MET A 1 -0.59 37.38 -36.32
C MET A 1 -1.98 37.40 -35.68
N GLN A 2 -2.27 36.88 -34.50
CA GLN A 2 -1.53 36.18 -33.46
C GLN A 2 -2.49 35.11 -32.88
N GLU A 3 -1.95 33.94 -32.59
CA GLU A 3 -2.64 32.81 -32.01
C GLU A 3 -2.88 33.09 -30.52
N ASN A 4 -4.15 33.08 -30.11
CA ASN A 4 -4.57 33.41 -28.76
C ASN A 4 -4.31 32.20 -27.85
N ALA A 5 -3.10 32.14 -27.27
CA ALA A 5 -2.74 31.13 -26.29
C ALA A 5 -3.61 31.30 -25.03
N ALA A 6 -4.55 30.39 -24.82
CA ALA A 6 -5.36 30.33 -23.60
C ALA A 6 -4.42 30.12 -22.40
N VAL A 7 -4.38 31.12 -21.51
CA VAL A 7 -3.66 31.03 -20.23
C VAL A 7 -4.42 30.08 -19.31
N GLU A 8 -3.83 28.93 -18.97
CA GLU A 8 -4.40 28.00 -17.99
C GLU A 8 -4.66 28.70 -16.64
N PRO A 9 -5.80 28.42 -15.98
CA PRO A 9 -6.13 29.05 -14.70
C PRO A 9 -5.08 28.67 -13.64
N ARG A 10 -4.51 29.68 -12.96
CA ARG A 10 -3.60 29.48 -11.81
C ARG A 10 -4.30 28.63 -10.76
N ARG A 11 -3.76 27.45 -10.47
CA ARG A 11 -4.19 26.58 -9.36
C ARG A 11 -4.38 27.40 -8.08
N SER A 12 -5.44 27.11 -7.33
CA SER A 12 -5.66 27.71 -6.03
C SER A 12 -4.49 27.39 -5.08
N ARG A 13 -4.28 28.24 -4.06
CA ARG A 13 -3.23 28.01 -3.05
C ARG A 13 -3.39 26.65 -2.36
N ALA A 14 -4.62 26.19 -2.16
CA ALA A 14 -4.91 24.88 -1.57
C ALA A 14 -4.50 23.73 -2.49
N GLU A 15 -4.84 23.80 -3.78
CA GLU A 15 -4.45 22.78 -4.77
C GLU A 15 -2.93 22.72 -4.97
N SER A 16 -2.26 23.88 -4.98
CA SER A 16 -0.80 23.93 -5.04
C SER A 16 -0.17 23.28 -3.80
N LYS A 17 -0.73 23.54 -2.61
CA LYS A 17 -0.24 22.95 -1.35
C LYS A 17 -0.39 21.43 -1.36
N GLU A 18 -1.54 20.92 -1.82
CA GLU A 18 -1.76 19.48 -1.92
C GLU A 18 -0.88 18.82 -2.99
N ALA A 19 -0.66 19.48 -4.13
CA ALA A 19 0.24 19.00 -5.17
C ALA A 19 1.69 18.87 -4.65
N THR A 20 2.18 19.87 -3.91
CA THR A 20 3.51 19.79 -3.26
C THR A 20 3.58 18.64 -2.26
N ARG A 21 2.56 18.48 -1.41
CA ARG A 21 2.49 17.39 -0.43
C ARG A 21 2.55 16.02 -1.11
N LYS A 22 1.78 15.80 -2.17
CA LYS A 22 1.79 14.55 -2.95
C LYS A 22 3.14 14.30 -3.63
N ALA A 23 3.76 15.33 -4.21
CA ALA A 23 5.06 15.21 -4.84
C ALA A 23 6.15 14.78 -3.83
N LEU A 24 6.12 15.34 -2.62
CA LEU A 24 7.01 14.94 -1.54
C LEU A 24 6.76 13.49 -1.11
N LEU A 25 5.51 13.07 -0.89
CA LEU A 25 5.19 11.67 -0.56
C LEU A 25 5.68 10.69 -1.63
N TYR A 26 5.47 11.02 -2.90
CA TYR A 26 5.94 10.21 -4.03
C TYR A 26 7.48 10.11 -4.04
N ALA A 27 8.19 11.22 -3.85
CA ALA A 27 9.64 11.22 -3.75
C ALA A 27 10.15 10.40 -2.55
N GLY A 28 9.51 10.51 -1.40
CA GLY A 28 9.81 9.73 -0.20
C GLY A 28 9.60 8.24 -0.40
N LEU A 29 8.57 7.85 -1.14
CA LEU A 29 8.36 6.45 -1.49
C LEU A 29 9.47 5.93 -2.39
N LEU A 30 9.83 6.64 -3.46
CA LEU A 30 10.92 6.18 -4.33
C LEU A 30 12.25 6.08 -3.58
N GLU A 31 12.53 7.03 -2.69
CA GLU A 31 13.68 6.98 -1.79
C GLU A 31 13.64 5.72 -0.88
N LEU A 32 12.47 5.40 -0.31
CA LEU A 32 12.28 4.20 0.52
C LEU A 32 12.53 2.91 -0.27
N ILE A 33 12.09 2.86 -1.51
CA ILE A 33 12.23 1.70 -2.40
C ILE A 33 13.69 1.51 -2.78
N GLU A 34 14.36 2.58 -3.21
CA GLU A 34 15.74 2.52 -3.68
C GLU A 34 16.71 2.27 -2.53
N HIS A 35 16.52 2.93 -1.38
CA HIS A 35 17.53 3.00 -0.31
C HIS A 35 17.10 2.42 1.04
N GLY A 36 15.81 2.11 1.25
CA GLY A 36 15.30 1.59 2.53
C GLY A 36 15.20 2.66 3.62
N LEU A 37 14.68 2.30 4.80
CA LEU A 37 14.49 3.25 5.92
C LEU A 37 15.78 3.72 6.59
N ASP A 38 16.91 3.06 6.37
CA ASP A 38 18.15 3.40 7.07
C ASP A 38 18.77 4.70 6.56
N THR A 39 18.32 5.22 5.41
CA THR A 39 18.92 6.41 4.81
C THR A 39 18.00 7.35 4.02
N PRO A 40 16.70 7.61 4.30
CA PRO A 40 16.00 8.65 3.56
C PRO A 40 16.67 10.01 3.78
N SER A 41 17.37 10.50 2.76
CA SER A 41 17.99 11.81 2.84
C SER A 41 16.92 12.84 2.54
N LEU A 42 16.61 13.69 3.53
CA LEU A 42 15.68 14.80 3.32
C LEU A 42 16.10 15.65 2.12
N ASP A 43 17.41 15.79 1.88
CA ASP A 43 17.94 16.51 0.73
C ASP A 43 17.64 15.79 -0.58
N ARG A 44 17.79 14.45 -0.64
CA ARG A 44 17.43 13.66 -1.84
C ARG A 44 15.92 13.69 -2.11
N ILE A 45 15.10 13.59 -1.07
CA ILE A 45 13.63 13.69 -1.20
C ILE A 45 13.24 15.05 -1.76
N CYS A 46 13.74 16.12 -1.16
CA CYS A 46 13.46 17.49 -1.59
C CYS A 46 13.95 17.74 -3.03
N ALA A 47 15.18 17.33 -3.35
CA ALA A 47 15.76 17.45 -4.69
C ALA A 47 14.92 16.68 -5.73
N ARG A 48 14.52 15.44 -5.43
CA ARG A 48 13.69 14.61 -6.31
C ARG A 48 12.31 15.21 -6.51
N ALA A 49 11.71 15.78 -5.46
CA ALA A 49 10.40 16.41 -5.54
C ALA A 49 10.44 17.81 -6.20
N GLY A 50 11.63 18.39 -6.41
CA GLY A 50 11.80 19.75 -6.94
C GLY A 50 11.49 20.85 -5.92
N PHE A 51 11.66 20.57 -4.63
CA PHE A 51 11.35 21.50 -3.53
C PHE A 51 12.55 21.71 -2.61
N THR A 52 12.48 22.75 -1.76
CA THR A 52 13.49 23.03 -0.73
C THR A 52 13.13 22.36 0.60
N ARG A 53 14.10 22.22 1.51
CA ARG A 53 13.83 21.80 2.90
C ARG A 53 12.82 22.70 3.60
N GLY A 54 12.89 24.01 3.35
CA GLY A 54 11.92 24.96 3.90
C GLY A 54 10.50 24.64 3.46
N ALA A 55 10.31 24.29 2.18
CA ALA A 55 9.00 23.84 1.68
C ALA A 55 8.58 22.51 2.32
N PHE A 56 9.48 21.55 2.53
CA PHE A 56 9.15 20.30 3.23
C PHE A 56 8.57 20.54 4.63
N TYR A 57 9.22 21.39 5.44
CA TYR A 57 8.78 21.65 6.81
C TYR A 57 7.43 22.40 6.92
N VAL A 58 6.91 22.94 5.80
CA VAL A 58 5.53 23.47 5.74
C VAL A 58 4.47 22.35 5.77
N HIS A 59 4.84 21.14 5.33
CA HIS A 59 3.93 20.00 5.18
C HIS A 59 4.16 18.90 6.21
N PHE A 60 5.40 18.72 6.67
CA PHE A 60 5.78 17.63 7.54
C PHE A 60 6.65 18.15 8.68
N LYS A 61 6.37 17.67 9.89
CA LYS A 61 7.06 18.12 11.10
C LYS A 61 8.54 17.74 11.08
N ASP A 62 8.82 16.48 10.77
CA ASP A 62 10.15 15.93 10.73
C ASP A 62 10.21 14.74 9.75
N ARG A 63 11.41 14.18 9.60
CA ARG A 63 11.67 13.07 8.70
C ARG A 63 10.92 11.81 9.13
N ASP A 64 10.86 11.52 10.42
CA ASP A 64 10.31 10.26 10.92
C ASP A 64 8.78 10.25 10.78
N ASP A 65 8.14 11.38 11.09
CA ASP A 65 6.72 11.59 10.84
C ASP A 65 6.40 11.51 9.34
N PHE A 66 7.24 12.10 8.49
CA PHE A 66 7.10 11.96 7.04
C PHE A 66 7.21 10.50 6.56
N MET A 67 8.18 9.73 7.06
CA MET A 67 8.31 8.32 6.68
C MET A 67 7.10 7.51 7.11
N VAL A 68 6.53 7.80 8.29
CA VAL A 68 5.26 7.19 8.71
C VAL A 68 4.13 7.52 7.76
N GLU A 69 4.00 8.79 7.36
CA GLU A 69 2.98 9.21 6.40
C GLU A 69 3.17 8.57 5.01
N VAL A 70 4.41 8.43 4.53
CA VAL A 70 4.71 7.73 3.26
C VAL A 70 4.30 6.27 3.34
N THR A 71 4.69 5.55 4.40
CA THR A 71 4.34 4.14 4.58
C THR A 71 2.83 3.96 4.73
N ASP A 72 2.17 4.82 5.51
CA ASP A 72 0.72 4.80 5.68
C ASP A 72 -0.02 5.03 4.36
N TRP A 73 0.41 6.02 3.59
CA TRP A 73 -0.16 6.35 2.28
C TRP A 73 -0.11 5.17 1.31
N VAL A 74 1.02 4.46 1.26
CA VAL A 74 1.19 3.29 0.39
C VAL A 74 0.37 2.11 0.88
N LEU A 75 0.50 1.75 2.16
CA LEU A 75 -0.17 0.58 2.71
C LEU A 75 -1.69 0.73 2.68
N SER A 76 -2.21 1.91 3.03
CA SER A 76 -3.64 2.20 2.93
C SER A 76 -4.14 2.08 1.50
N GLY A 77 -3.39 2.60 0.52
CA GLY A 77 -3.74 2.46 -0.90
C GLY A 77 -3.78 1.00 -1.37
N VAL A 78 -2.79 0.19 -0.98
CA VAL A 78 -2.73 -1.24 -1.30
C VAL A 78 -3.91 -1.98 -0.68
N LEU A 79 -4.16 -1.77 0.61
CA LEU A 79 -5.27 -2.42 1.32
C LEU A 79 -6.62 -2.00 0.76
N ASP A 80 -6.83 -0.72 0.46
CA ASP A 80 -8.07 -0.26 -0.15
C ASP A 80 -8.25 -0.82 -1.57
N ARG A 81 -7.20 -1.14 -2.31
CA ARG A 81 -7.35 -1.87 -3.58
C ARG A 81 -7.73 -3.34 -3.35
N MET A 82 -7.13 -4.01 -2.38
CA MET A 82 -7.34 -5.43 -2.09
C MET A 82 -8.70 -5.72 -1.42
N VAL A 83 -9.00 -5.00 -0.35
CA VAL A 83 -10.15 -5.19 0.55
C VAL A 83 -11.07 -3.96 0.61
N GLY A 84 -10.87 -2.98 -0.27
CA GLY A 84 -11.72 -1.80 -0.31
C GLY A 84 -13.14 -2.10 -0.76
N VAL A 85 -14.02 -1.31 -0.16
CA VAL A 85 -15.48 -1.34 -0.21
C VAL A 85 -16.00 -0.95 -1.59
N ALA A 86 -15.70 -1.73 -2.63
CA ALA A 86 -16.68 -1.84 -3.69
C ALA A 86 -17.93 -2.42 -3.01
N VAL A 87 -18.92 -1.56 -2.75
CA VAL A 87 -20.20 -1.95 -2.16
C VAL A 87 -20.73 -3.13 -2.97
N GLY A 88 -20.80 -4.32 -2.36
CA GLY A 88 -21.20 -5.56 -3.02
C GLY A 88 -20.08 -6.51 -3.47
N GLY A 89 -18.81 -6.28 -3.11
CA GLY A 89 -17.74 -7.25 -3.37
C GLY A 89 -17.89 -8.52 -2.52
N ASP A 90 -17.76 -9.68 -3.14
CA ASP A 90 -17.70 -10.98 -2.45
C ASP A 90 -16.24 -11.40 -2.15
N LEU A 91 -16.09 -12.47 -1.37
CA LEU A 91 -14.78 -13.01 -1.00
C LEU A 91 -13.96 -13.41 -2.24
N GLU A 92 -14.59 -13.95 -3.28
CA GLU A 92 -13.89 -14.39 -4.48
C GLU A 92 -13.27 -13.21 -5.24
N THR A 93 -14.00 -12.10 -5.34
CA THR A 93 -13.52 -10.86 -5.96
C THR A 93 -12.34 -10.29 -5.18
N ALA A 94 -12.41 -10.28 -3.85
CA ALA A 94 -11.30 -9.83 -3.00
C ALA A 94 -10.06 -10.72 -3.17
N LEU A 95 -10.25 -12.04 -3.21
CA LEU A 95 -9.17 -12.99 -3.48
C LEU A 95 -8.54 -12.77 -4.86
N GLY A 96 -9.35 -12.55 -5.90
CA GLY A 96 -8.84 -12.25 -7.25
C GLY A 96 -8.01 -10.97 -7.30
N ARG A 97 -8.45 -9.90 -6.64
CA ARG A 97 -7.65 -8.65 -6.53
C ARG A 97 -6.34 -8.87 -5.79
N PHE A 98 -6.38 -9.66 -4.71
CA PHE A 98 -5.20 -9.99 -3.93
C PHE A 98 -4.20 -10.83 -4.75
N THR A 99 -4.62 -11.90 -5.41
CA THR A 99 -3.72 -12.76 -6.20
C THR A 99 -3.13 -12.02 -7.38
N ALA A 100 -3.92 -11.18 -8.06
CA ALA A 100 -3.43 -10.31 -9.12
C ALA A 100 -2.34 -9.36 -8.60
N PHE A 101 -2.52 -8.79 -7.40
CA PHE A 101 -1.50 -7.93 -6.78
C PHE A 101 -0.21 -8.70 -6.46
N VAL A 102 -0.29 -9.94 -5.96
CA VAL A 102 0.90 -10.76 -5.67
C VAL A 102 1.78 -10.93 -6.91
N VAL A 103 1.15 -11.14 -8.07
CA VAL A 103 1.86 -11.37 -9.32
C VAL A 103 2.31 -10.07 -9.98
N GLN A 104 1.42 -9.08 -10.08
CA GLN A 104 1.70 -7.82 -10.78
C GLN A 104 2.58 -6.88 -9.96
N ARG A 105 2.43 -6.90 -8.63
CA ARG A 105 3.13 -6.04 -7.67
C ARG A 105 2.97 -4.54 -7.93
N ASP A 106 1.86 -4.16 -8.56
CA ASP A 106 1.54 -2.78 -8.87
C ASP A 106 1.05 -2.03 -7.63
N LEU A 107 1.88 -1.09 -7.17
CA LEU A 107 1.47 -0.18 -6.11
C LEU A 107 0.50 0.87 -6.68
N PRO A 108 -0.68 1.05 -6.05
CA PRO A 108 -1.56 2.16 -6.36
C PRO A 108 -0.77 3.47 -6.25
N LEU A 109 -0.97 4.38 -7.23
CA LEU A 109 -0.39 5.73 -7.29
C LEU A 109 1.05 5.84 -7.85
N VAL A 110 1.73 4.71 -8.04
CA VAL A 110 3.19 4.69 -8.32
C VAL A 110 3.56 3.74 -9.45
N GLY A 111 2.68 2.78 -9.77
CA GLY A 111 2.90 1.78 -10.81
C GLY A 111 3.73 0.60 -10.32
N SER A 112 4.27 -0.18 -11.26
CA SER A 112 5.16 -1.30 -10.97
C SER A 112 6.49 -0.77 -10.48
N VAL A 113 6.68 -0.75 -9.17
CA VAL A 113 7.98 -0.44 -8.57
C VAL A 113 8.43 -1.67 -7.77
N PRO A 114 9.66 -2.17 -7.94
CA PRO A 114 10.14 -3.36 -7.24
C PRO A 114 10.32 -3.03 -5.74
N VAL A 115 9.25 -3.17 -4.96
CA VAL A 115 9.27 -2.96 -3.51
C VAL A 115 9.32 -4.31 -2.83
N ALA A 116 10.51 -4.70 -2.36
CA ALA A 116 10.65 -5.94 -1.64
C ALA A 116 9.91 -5.87 -0.29
N THR A 117 8.97 -6.79 -0.09
CA THR A 117 8.10 -6.91 1.07
C THR A 117 8.91 -7.00 2.36
N HIS A 118 10.00 -7.77 2.36
CA HIS A 118 10.85 -7.90 3.54
C HIS A 118 11.47 -6.57 3.99
N ARG A 119 11.83 -5.67 3.05
CA ARG A 119 12.37 -4.34 3.40
C ARG A 119 11.31 -3.45 4.04
N VAL A 120 10.06 -3.57 3.61
CA VAL A 120 8.93 -2.87 4.22
C VAL A 120 8.68 -3.39 5.64
N LEU A 121 8.71 -4.71 5.84
CA LEU A 121 8.53 -5.31 7.17
C LEU A 121 9.68 -4.96 8.13
N GLU A 122 10.92 -5.01 7.65
CA GLU A 122 12.09 -4.58 8.42
C GLU A 122 11.98 -3.10 8.83
N SER A 123 11.53 -2.27 7.88
CA SER A 123 11.28 -0.86 8.08
C SER A 123 10.25 -0.61 9.20
N ILE A 124 9.13 -1.33 9.15
CA ILE A 124 8.09 -1.27 10.19
C ILE A 124 8.66 -1.73 11.53
N ALA A 125 9.38 -2.85 11.57
CA ALA A 125 9.91 -3.44 12.81
C ALA A 125 10.84 -2.51 13.60
N ARG A 126 11.50 -1.57 12.93
CA ARG A 126 12.44 -0.61 13.52
C ARG A 126 11.80 0.67 14.08
N SER A 127 10.51 0.92 13.84
CA SER A 127 9.81 2.12 14.32
C SER A 127 8.53 1.77 15.07
N ASP A 128 8.43 2.19 16.34
CA ASP A 128 7.22 1.96 17.16
C ASP A 128 5.98 2.62 16.56
N LYS A 129 6.14 3.81 15.99
CA LYS A 129 5.05 4.52 15.32
C LYS A 129 4.58 3.76 14.07
N LEU A 130 5.50 3.21 13.27
CA LEU A 130 5.13 2.36 12.13
C LEU A 130 4.51 1.04 12.58
N LYS A 131 5.02 0.38 13.62
CA LYS A 131 4.43 -0.84 14.18
C LYS A 131 2.98 -0.62 14.59
N GLN A 132 2.71 0.44 15.34
CA GLN A 132 1.35 0.79 15.77
C GLN A 132 0.44 1.03 14.56
N ARG A 133 0.90 1.84 13.60
CA ARG A 133 0.12 2.15 12.41
C ARG A 133 -0.15 0.92 11.54
N PHE A 134 0.86 0.09 11.30
CA PHE A 134 0.72 -1.15 10.55
C PHE A 134 -0.28 -2.10 11.23
N ALA A 135 -0.22 -2.23 12.55
CA ALA A 135 -1.18 -3.06 13.31
C ALA A 135 -2.62 -2.55 13.23
N GLU A 136 -2.85 -1.23 13.19
CA GLU A 136 -4.16 -0.65 12.93
C GLU A 136 -4.69 -0.98 11.54
N LEU A 137 -3.84 -0.79 10.51
CA LEU A 137 -4.18 -1.09 9.12
C LEU A 137 -4.51 -2.57 8.93
N MET A 138 -3.69 -3.48 9.47
CA MET A 138 -3.92 -4.92 9.39
C MET A 138 -5.19 -5.35 10.13
N ARG A 139 -5.47 -4.77 11.32
CA ARG A 139 -6.73 -5.04 12.03
C ARG A 139 -7.95 -4.58 11.25
N GLY A 140 -7.88 -3.40 10.63
CA GLY A 140 -8.94 -2.90 9.76
C GLY A 140 -9.19 -3.80 8.55
N ALA A 141 -8.12 -4.24 7.88
CA ALA A 141 -8.19 -5.18 6.77
C ALA A 141 -8.77 -6.53 7.19
N ALA A 142 -8.32 -7.08 8.33
CA ALA A 142 -8.83 -8.34 8.88
C ALA A 142 -10.32 -8.26 9.20
N SER A 143 -10.78 -7.16 9.80
CA SER A 143 -12.21 -6.95 10.09
C SER A 143 -13.06 -6.91 8.82
N ARG A 144 -12.58 -6.23 7.77
CA ARG A 144 -13.29 -6.18 6.48
C ARG A 144 -13.35 -7.56 5.84
N LEU A 145 -12.23 -8.27 5.79
CA LEU A 145 -12.13 -9.60 5.20
C LEU A 145 -12.94 -10.64 5.98
N ALA A 146 -13.00 -10.54 7.30
CA ALA A 146 -13.86 -11.39 8.14
C ALA A 146 -15.34 -11.20 7.79
N GLY A 147 -15.77 -9.97 7.47
CA GLY A 147 -17.11 -9.72 6.93
C GLY A 147 -17.37 -10.43 5.59
N LEU A 148 -16.37 -10.49 4.70
CA LEU A 148 -16.48 -11.21 3.43
C LEU A 148 -16.54 -12.73 3.64
N VAL A 149 -15.74 -13.25 4.57
CA VAL A 149 -15.75 -14.68 4.95
C VAL A 149 -17.09 -15.07 5.56
N ALA A 150 -17.60 -14.28 6.52
CA ALA A 150 -18.86 -14.56 7.22
C ALA A 150 -20.08 -14.58 6.28
N ASN A 151 -20.05 -13.77 5.22
CA ASN A 151 -21.12 -13.69 4.22
C ASN A 151 -20.85 -14.57 2.98
N GLY A 152 -19.69 -15.23 2.91
CA GLY A 152 -19.24 -16.03 1.78
C GLY A 152 -19.69 -17.48 1.85
N ARG A 153 -19.54 -18.20 0.74
CA ARG A 153 -19.76 -19.65 0.68
C ARG A 153 -18.51 -20.40 1.15
N VAL A 154 -18.26 -20.38 2.45
CA VAL A 154 -17.12 -21.07 3.08
C VAL A 154 -17.58 -22.24 3.96
N ARG A 155 -16.67 -23.18 4.26
CA ARG A 155 -16.90 -24.28 5.23
C ARG A 155 -17.35 -23.74 6.60
N ARG A 156 -18.24 -24.49 7.26
CA ARG A 156 -19.00 -24.04 8.43
C ARG A 156 -18.21 -24.00 9.74
N ASP A 157 -17.10 -24.70 9.82
CA ASP A 157 -16.25 -24.80 11.01
C ASP A 157 -15.16 -23.72 11.06
N LEU A 158 -15.06 -22.86 10.04
CA LEU A 158 -14.13 -21.73 10.04
C LEU A 158 -14.69 -20.54 10.82
N GLU A 159 -13.88 -20.01 11.73
CA GLU A 159 -14.14 -18.73 12.39
C GLU A 159 -13.71 -17.58 11.45
N PRO A 160 -14.61 -16.63 11.09
CA PRO A 160 -14.32 -15.60 10.10
C PRO A 160 -13.12 -14.70 10.42
N GLY A 161 -12.92 -14.31 11.68
CA GLY A 161 -11.81 -13.45 12.11
C GLY A 161 -10.45 -14.13 11.98
N GLN A 162 -10.37 -15.39 12.43
CA GLN A 162 -9.18 -16.24 12.32
C GLN A 162 -8.87 -16.53 10.86
N THR A 163 -9.89 -16.86 10.06
CA THR A 163 -9.74 -17.10 8.62
C THR A 163 -9.20 -15.87 7.91
N ALA A 164 -9.77 -14.68 8.18
CA ALA A 164 -9.27 -13.43 7.63
C ALA A 164 -7.81 -13.15 8.02
N SER A 165 -7.44 -13.42 9.27
CA SER A 165 -6.06 -13.26 9.75
C SER A 165 -5.09 -14.21 9.04
N LEU A 166 -5.49 -15.46 8.83
CA LEU A 166 -4.71 -16.45 8.09
C LEU A 166 -4.56 -16.08 6.61
N LEU A 167 -5.62 -15.57 5.96
CA LEU A 167 -5.56 -15.09 4.59
C LEU A 167 -4.58 -13.92 4.43
N ILE A 168 -4.56 -12.98 5.38
CA ILE A 168 -3.55 -11.90 5.41
C ILE A 168 -2.14 -12.46 5.57
N ALA A 169 -1.95 -13.44 6.47
CA ALA A 169 -0.65 -14.08 6.68
C ALA A 169 -0.15 -14.81 5.42
N ILE A 170 -1.05 -15.56 4.74
CA ILE A 170 -0.78 -16.18 3.43
C ILE A 170 -0.36 -15.10 2.43
N GLY A 171 -1.04 -13.95 2.43
CA GLY A 171 -0.75 -12.89 1.48
C GLY A 171 0.60 -12.22 1.69
N ILE A 172 0.95 -11.89 2.93
CA ILE A 172 2.28 -11.38 3.28
C ILE A 172 3.35 -12.43 2.98
N GLY A 173 3.08 -13.71 3.26
CA GLY A 173 3.97 -14.83 2.96
C GLY A 173 4.23 -14.99 1.47
N ALA A 174 3.18 -15.00 0.64
CA ALA A 174 3.29 -15.11 -0.81
C ALA A 174 4.10 -13.94 -1.40
N LEU A 175 3.85 -12.71 -0.94
CA LEU A 175 4.62 -11.53 -1.33
C LEU A 175 6.09 -11.60 -0.91
N SER A 176 6.38 -12.21 0.25
CA SER A 176 7.75 -12.37 0.74
C SER A 176 8.51 -13.48 0.03
N LEU A 177 7.85 -14.58 -0.33
CA LEU A 177 8.44 -15.66 -1.15
C LEU A 177 8.70 -15.19 -2.58
N ALA A 178 7.81 -14.37 -3.14
CA ALA A 178 8.01 -13.76 -4.45
C ALA A 178 9.29 -12.90 -4.52
N ASP A 179 9.68 -12.24 -3.42
CA ASP A 179 10.95 -11.51 -3.33
C ASP A 179 12.19 -12.41 -3.50
N THR A 180 12.07 -13.71 -3.20
CA THR A 180 13.17 -14.68 -3.29
C THR A 180 13.17 -15.47 -4.61
N GLY A 181 12.28 -15.12 -5.55
CA GLY A 181 12.06 -15.88 -6.79
C GLY A 181 11.21 -17.14 -6.61
N VAL A 182 10.63 -17.37 -5.43
CA VAL A 182 9.68 -18.46 -5.19
C VAL A 182 8.27 -17.89 -5.36
N SER A 183 7.71 -18.02 -6.57
CA SER A 183 6.38 -17.52 -6.89
C SER A 183 5.43 -18.66 -7.22
N MET A 184 4.20 -18.57 -6.70
CA MET A 184 3.06 -19.34 -7.21
C MET A 184 2.39 -18.55 -8.33
N GLY A 185 1.82 -19.24 -9.31
CA GLY A 185 1.00 -18.56 -10.33
C GLY A 185 -0.25 -17.93 -9.72
N GLU A 186 -0.80 -16.88 -10.36
CA GLU A 186 -2.01 -16.21 -9.86
C GLU A 186 -3.18 -17.20 -9.66
N ALA A 187 -3.43 -18.03 -10.67
CA ALA A 187 -4.48 -19.04 -10.64
C ALA A 187 -4.21 -20.12 -9.58
N GLU A 188 -2.96 -20.57 -9.46
CA GLU A 188 -2.55 -21.57 -8.48
C GLU A 188 -2.78 -21.09 -7.04
N LEU A 189 -2.39 -19.85 -6.74
CA LEU A 189 -2.61 -19.23 -5.43
C LEU A 189 -4.11 -19.03 -5.16
N LYS A 190 -4.88 -18.55 -6.14
CA LYS A 190 -6.32 -18.31 -5.99
C LYS A 190 -7.05 -19.63 -5.74
N GLU A 191 -6.82 -20.64 -6.56
CA GLU A 191 -7.45 -21.96 -6.42
C GLU A 191 -7.03 -22.65 -5.12
N GLY A 192 -5.74 -22.55 -4.75
CA GLY A 192 -5.25 -23.10 -3.48
C GLY A 192 -5.98 -22.51 -2.28
N ILE A 193 -6.17 -21.18 -2.26
CA ILE A 193 -6.93 -20.52 -1.20
C ILE A 193 -8.41 -20.92 -1.24
N LEU A 194 -9.05 -20.94 -2.41
CA LEU A 194 -10.47 -21.32 -2.52
C LEU A 194 -10.72 -22.74 -2.02
N ARG A 195 -9.88 -23.72 -2.37
CA ARG A 195 -9.98 -25.10 -1.89
C ARG A 195 -9.87 -25.23 -0.37
N LEU A 196 -9.12 -24.34 0.30
CA LEU A 196 -9.04 -24.32 1.76
C LEU A 196 -10.33 -23.82 2.42
N LEU A 197 -11.12 -23.04 1.67
CA LEU A 197 -12.34 -22.39 2.14
C LEU A 197 -13.62 -23.11 1.70
N GLU A 198 -13.57 -23.92 0.65
CA GLU A 198 -14.71 -24.66 0.11
C GLU A 198 -15.42 -25.52 1.18
N PRO A 199 -16.78 -25.55 1.20
CA PRO A 199 -17.59 -26.32 2.15
C PRO A 199 -17.42 -27.84 2.10
#